data_AF-A0AAE4EYV5-F1
#
_entry.id   AF-A0AAE4EYV5-F1
#
_cell.length_a   1.000
_cell.length_b   1.000
_cell.length_c   1.000
_cell.angle_alpha   90.00
_cell.angle_beta   90.00
_cell.angle_gamma   90.00
#
_symmetry.space_group_name_H-M   'P 1'
#
loop_
_entity.id
_entity.type
_entity.pdbx_description
1 polymer ?
#
loop_
_entity_poly.entity_id
_entity_poly.type
_entity_poly.pdbx_seq_one_letter_code
_entity_poly.pdbx_strand_id
1 'polypeptide(L)'
;MDWVARAESLLYDGEVIEADVRLDRGGVVVTSHRVLVFTPDREGSNYRQVDRPNVEGVDVTTSGDWSFLELGVKALVIGVVLVAAGTTVSLDSLVSNVSLDSGGTASAVGIGGMLGMLQTMLTLMAQLDDLMRLFGGLALAFAAVVLGVYLWSRDRLLVVRVAGDDDIELTAPDDESVVERIEAAIVPGATPAAENPDQPPPDDPLP
;
A
#
# COMPACT_ATOMS: atom_id res chain seq x y z
N MET A 1 27.29 -12.77 4.51
CA MET A 1 27.65 -13.73 5.58
C MET A 1 27.22 -15.11 5.10
N ASP A 2 27.96 -16.18 5.36
CA ASP A 2 27.52 -17.52 4.94
C ASP A 2 26.60 -18.13 6.00
N TRP A 3 25.29 -17.85 5.88
CA TRP A 3 24.27 -18.36 6.80
C TRP A 3 24.12 -19.87 6.73
N VAL A 4 24.45 -20.49 5.59
CA VAL A 4 24.40 -21.97 5.46
C VAL A 4 25.47 -22.60 6.34
N ALA A 5 26.72 -22.11 6.27
CA ALA A 5 27.77 -22.55 7.18
C ALA A 5 27.43 -22.29 8.66
N ARG A 6 26.71 -21.20 8.95
CA ARG A 6 26.19 -20.91 10.30
C ARG A 6 25.11 -21.92 10.70
N ALA A 7 24.18 -22.25 9.81
CA ALA A 7 23.11 -23.21 10.05
C ALA A 7 23.66 -24.62 10.30
N GLU A 8 24.66 -25.05 9.53
CA GLU A 8 25.35 -26.34 9.73
C GLU A 8 25.92 -26.47 11.15
N SER A 9 26.43 -25.37 11.73
CA SER A 9 26.94 -25.37 13.11
C SER A 9 25.85 -25.43 14.20
N LEU A 10 24.59 -25.24 13.82
CA LEU A 10 23.43 -25.20 14.73
C LEU A 10 22.55 -26.46 14.64
N LEU A 11 22.90 -27.40 13.75
CA LEU A 11 22.19 -28.66 13.60
C LEU A 11 22.40 -29.55 14.83
N TYR A 12 21.33 -30.19 15.28
CA TYR A 12 21.43 -31.29 16.23
C TYR A 12 21.98 -32.54 15.56
N ASP A 13 22.46 -33.49 16.36
CA ASP A 13 22.95 -34.76 15.84
C ASP A 13 21.81 -35.55 15.17
N GLY A 14 22.01 -35.95 13.91
CA GLY A 14 20.98 -36.55 13.06
C GLY A 14 20.02 -35.57 12.37
N GLU A 15 20.17 -34.26 12.58
CA GLU A 15 19.42 -33.23 11.85
C GLU A 15 20.10 -32.94 10.51
N VAL A 16 19.39 -33.14 9.40
CA VAL A 16 19.86 -32.83 8.04
C VAL A 16 19.15 -31.60 7.47
N ILE A 17 19.86 -30.82 6.64
CA ILE A 17 19.28 -29.73 5.86
C ILE A 17 18.53 -30.34 4.67
N GLU A 18 17.24 -30.03 4.53
CA GLU A 18 16.41 -30.45 3.40
C GLU A 18 16.38 -29.39 2.30
N ALA A 19 16.35 -28.11 2.69
CA ALA A 19 16.41 -26.99 1.76
C ALA A 19 17.11 -25.79 2.39
N ASP A 20 17.90 -25.07 1.58
CA ASP A 20 18.40 -23.74 1.91
C ASP A 20 17.90 -22.73 0.89
N VAL A 21 17.36 -21.62 1.38
CA VAL A 21 16.86 -20.53 0.54
C VAL A 21 17.49 -19.22 0.96
N ARG A 22 18.19 -18.63 0.00
CA ARG A 22 18.95 -17.41 0.13
C ARG A 22 18.06 -16.23 -0.25
N LEU A 23 17.91 -15.27 0.66
CA LEU A 23 17.16 -14.03 0.43
C LEU A 23 18.13 -12.86 0.45
N ASP A 24 17.76 -11.74 -0.16
CA ASP A 24 18.66 -10.57 -0.28
C ASP A 24 19.10 -10.02 1.08
N ARG A 25 18.20 -10.05 2.08
CA ARG A 25 18.41 -9.50 3.43
C ARG A 25 18.27 -10.57 4.53
N GLY A 26 18.59 -11.83 4.21
CA GLY A 26 18.44 -12.94 5.16
C GLY A 26 18.47 -14.32 4.52
N GLY A 27 17.95 -15.31 5.23
CA GLY A 27 17.85 -16.66 4.70
C GLY A 27 16.95 -17.56 5.53
N VAL A 28 16.39 -18.56 4.88
CA VAL A 28 15.60 -19.63 5.50
C VAL A 28 16.29 -20.94 5.24
N VAL A 29 16.50 -21.73 6.28
CA VAL A 29 17.03 -23.09 6.18
C VAL A 29 15.99 -24.03 6.77
N VAL A 30 15.48 -24.94 5.94
CA VAL A 30 14.55 -25.98 6.35
C VAL A 30 15.35 -27.24 6.60
N THR A 31 15.27 -27.74 7.82
CA THR A 31 15.89 -29.00 8.24
C THR A 31 14.82 -30.08 8.35
N SER A 32 15.25 -31.32 8.54
CA SER A 32 14.36 -32.44 8.88
C SER A 32 13.42 -32.16 10.07
N HIS A 33 13.85 -31.34 11.04
CA HIS A 33 13.12 -31.13 12.30
C HIS A 33 12.55 -29.72 12.44
N ARG A 34 13.21 -28.71 11.87
CA ARG A 34 13.00 -27.30 12.22
C ARG A 34 13.18 -26.39 11.01
N VAL A 35 12.62 -25.20 11.11
CA VAL A 35 12.87 -24.09 10.20
C VAL A 35 13.73 -23.06 10.95
N LEU A 36 14.88 -22.75 10.37
CA LEU A 36 15.83 -21.77 10.88
C LEU A 36 15.72 -20.50 10.03
N VAL A 37 15.42 -19.38 10.67
CA VAL A 37 15.19 -18.11 9.99
C VAL A 37 16.21 -17.08 10.45
N PHE A 38 16.88 -16.45 9.47
CA PHE A 38 17.91 -15.44 9.71
C PHE A 38 17.45 -14.08 9.14
N THR A 39 17.32 -13.08 10.02
CA THR A 39 16.81 -11.73 9.71
C THR A 39 17.73 -10.64 10.28
N PRO A 40 18.96 -10.48 9.77
CA PRO A 40 19.96 -9.57 10.33
C PRO A 40 19.62 -8.07 10.17
N ASP A 41 18.81 -7.72 9.16
CA ASP A 41 18.51 -6.32 8.80
C ASP A 41 17.12 -5.85 9.29
N ARG A 42 16.44 -6.65 10.12
CA ARG A 42 15.13 -6.34 10.70
C ARG A 42 15.25 -6.08 12.20
N GLU A 43 14.32 -5.30 12.74
CA GLU A 43 14.17 -5.15 14.18
C GLU A 43 13.81 -6.49 14.85
N GLY A 44 14.42 -6.74 16.01
CA GLY A 44 14.20 -7.96 16.80
C GLY A 44 15.39 -8.92 16.78
N SER A 45 15.10 -10.21 16.98
CA SER A 45 16.14 -11.25 16.96
C SER A 45 16.63 -11.52 15.54
N ASN A 46 17.94 -11.51 15.34
CA ASN A 46 18.59 -11.86 14.07
C ASN A 46 18.44 -13.34 13.69
N TYR A 47 17.99 -14.17 14.63
CA TYR A 47 17.82 -15.61 14.47
C TYR A 47 16.56 -16.08 15.20
N ARG A 48 15.74 -16.86 14.52
CA ARG A 48 14.60 -17.57 15.09
C ARG A 48 14.62 -19.03 14.62
N GLN A 49 14.11 -19.92 15.47
CA GLN A 49 13.95 -21.32 15.16
C GLN A 49 12.51 -21.73 15.48
N VAL A 50 11.90 -22.52 14.62
CA VAL A 50 10.55 -23.05 14.81
C VAL A 50 10.56 -24.53 14.46
N ASP A 51 9.95 -25.36 15.29
CA ASP A 51 9.79 -26.77 14.98
C ASP A 51 8.81 -26.94 13.81
N ARG A 52 9.16 -27.76 12.82
CA ARG A 52 8.35 -27.93 11.59
C ARG A 52 6.87 -28.23 11.83
N PRO A 53 6.46 -29.06 12.81
CA PRO A 53 5.05 -29.32 13.08
C PRO A 53 4.25 -28.08 13.50
N ASN A 54 4.93 -27.04 13.98
CA ASN A 54 4.29 -25.79 14.39
C ASN A 54 4.24 -24.76 13.25
N VAL A 55 4.69 -25.10 12.03
CA VAL A 55 4.60 -24.20 10.89
C VAL A 55 3.32 -24.51 10.11
N GLU A 56 2.40 -23.55 10.05
CA GLU A 56 1.10 -23.72 9.39
C GLU A 56 1.18 -23.48 7.88
N GLY A 57 2.15 -22.68 7.44
CA GLY A 57 2.36 -22.37 6.04
C GLY A 57 3.21 -21.13 5.82
N VAL A 58 3.30 -20.73 4.56
CA VAL A 58 4.06 -19.56 4.11
C VAL A 58 3.14 -18.69 3.26
N ASP A 59 3.14 -17.39 3.51
CA ASP A 59 2.35 -16.41 2.77
C ASP A 59 3.23 -15.25 2.28
N VAL A 60 2.80 -14.54 1.24
CA VAL A 60 3.47 -13.32 0.78
C VAL A 60 2.51 -12.16 1.00
N THR A 61 2.78 -11.40 2.06
CA THR A 61 2.09 -10.15 2.33
C THR A 61 2.90 -8.96 1.81
N THR A 62 2.32 -7.78 1.89
CA THR A 62 3.02 -6.54 1.60
C THR A 62 2.86 -5.62 2.78
N SER A 63 3.97 -5.07 3.26
CA SER A 63 3.96 -4.04 4.28
C SER A 63 4.27 -2.70 3.64
N GLY A 64 3.43 -1.72 3.93
CA GLY A 64 3.62 -0.32 3.55
C GLY A 64 3.13 0.56 4.68
N ASP A 65 3.74 1.72 4.85
CA ASP A 65 3.28 2.67 5.86
C ASP A 65 1.93 3.25 5.44
N TRP A 66 0.87 2.79 6.13
CA TRP A 66 -0.52 3.18 5.93
C TRP A 66 -0.74 4.69 5.97
N SER A 67 0.14 5.44 6.65
CA SER A 67 0.08 6.89 6.75
C SER A 67 0.21 7.56 5.38
N PHE A 68 1.09 7.04 4.50
CA PHE A 68 1.22 7.58 3.14
C PHE A 68 0.01 7.25 2.27
N LEU A 69 -0.55 6.05 2.41
CA LEU A 69 -1.75 5.67 1.67
C LEU A 69 -2.94 6.55 2.06
N GLU A 70 -3.16 6.75 3.36
CA GLU A 70 -4.23 7.60 3.86
C GLU A 70 -4.07 9.05 3.38
N LEU A 71 -2.87 9.60 3.49
CA LEU A 71 -2.56 10.96 3.05
C LEU A 71 -2.77 11.12 1.53
N GLY A 72 -2.28 10.16 0.74
CA GLY A 72 -2.42 10.14 -0.71
C GLY A 72 -3.88 10.05 -1.16
N VAL A 73 -4.67 9.16 -0.56
CA VAL A 73 -6.11 9.02 -0.85
C VAL A 73 -6.88 10.29 -0.47
N LYS A 74 -6.61 10.88 0.70
CA LYS A 74 -7.24 12.15 1.11
C LYS A 74 -6.94 13.27 0.11
N ALA A 75 -5.68 13.44 -0.27
CA ALA A 75 -5.28 14.44 -1.25
C ALA A 75 -5.92 14.19 -2.62
N LEU A 76 -6.03 12.92 -3.04
CA LEU A 76 -6.70 12.54 -4.28
C LEU A 76 -8.18 12.92 -4.25
N VAL A 77 -8.91 12.58 -3.20
CA VAL A 77 -10.34 12.91 -3.06
C VAL A 77 -10.55 14.42 -3.07
N ILE A 78 -9.77 15.17 -2.27
CA ILE A 78 -9.84 16.64 -2.23
C ILE A 78 -9.55 17.23 -3.61
N GLY A 79 -8.49 16.75 -4.27
CA GLY A 79 -8.10 17.20 -5.60
C GLY A 79 -9.19 16.96 -6.65
N VAL A 80 -9.75 15.75 -6.69
CA VAL A 80 -10.85 15.40 -7.61
C VAL A 80 -12.07 16.30 -7.37
N VAL A 81 -12.48 16.48 -6.12
CA VAL A 81 -13.65 17.30 -5.77
C VAL A 81 -13.44 18.75 -6.18
N LEU A 82 -12.26 19.33 -5.90
CA LEU A 82 -11.95 20.72 -6.26
C LEU A 82 -11.92 20.92 -7.77
N VAL A 83 -11.28 20.02 -8.52
CA VAL A 83 -11.22 20.11 -9.99
C VAL A 83 -12.63 19.94 -10.59
N ALA A 84 -13.41 18.98 -10.10
CA ALA A 84 -14.78 18.77 -10.55
C ALA A 84 -15.66 20.00 -10.27
N ALA A 85 -15.59 20.57 -9.05
CA ALA A 85 -16.34 21.77 -8.70
C ALA A 85 -15.92 22.97 -9.56
N GLY A 86 -14.61 23.21 -9.71
CA GLY A 86 -14.09 24.29 -10.53
C GLY A 86 -14.41 24.14 -12.01
N THR A 87 -14.51 22.92 -12.55
CA THR A 87 -14.86 22.72 -13.97
C THR A 87 -16.37 22.78 -14.25
N THR A 88 -17.20 22.40 -13.27
CA THR A 88 -18.66 22.37 -13.43
C THR A 88 -19.35 23.69 -13.09
N VAL A 89 -18.79 24.46 -12.16
CA VAL A 89 -19.37 25.73 -11.69
C VAL A 89 -18.50 26.90 -12.13
N SER A 90 -18.99 27.69 -13.08
CA SER A 90 -18.37 28.94 -13.50
C SER A 90 -18.88 30.09 -12.62
N LEU A 91 -18.12 30.44 -11.58
CA LEU A 91 -18.51 31.50 -10.65
C LEU A 91 -18.28 32.90 -11.23
N ASP A 92 -17.27 33.06 -12.10
CA ASP A 92 -17.05 34.28 -12.87
C ASP A 92 -18.29 34.71 -13.67
N SER A 93 -18.92 33.78 -14.40
CA SER A 93 -20.10 34.11 -15.22
C SER A 93 -21.31 34.52 -14.36
N LEU A 94 -21.46 33.93 -13.17
CA LEU A 94 -22.50 34.28 -12.21
C LEU A 94 -22.26 35.68 -11.62
N VAL A 95 -21.01 36.03 -11.30
CA VAL A 95 -20.66 37.35 -10.78
C VAL A 95 -20.77 38.43 -11.86
N SER A 96 -20.32 38.14 -13.09
CA SER A 96 -20.39 39.06 -14.23
C SER A 96 -21.85 39.50 -14.50
N ASN A 97 -22.80 38.59 -14.36
CA ASN A 97 -24.23 38.86 -14.51
C ASN A 97 -24.83 39.73 -13.38
N VAL A 98 -24.13 39.90 -12.26
CA VAL A 98 -24.56 40.70 -11.08
C VAL A 98 -23.81 42.04 -11.01
N SER A 99 -22.89 42.32 -11.94
CA SER A 99 -22.04 43.51 -11.94
C SER A 99 -22.84 44.81 -11.72
N LEU A 100 -22.47 45.54 -10.67
CA LEU A 100 -23.11 46.75 -10.14
C LEU A 100 -22.93 47.99 -11.02
N ASP A 101 -22.53 47.83 -12.28
CA ASP A 101 -22.32 48.91 -13.26
C ASP A 101 -23.64 49.63 -13.63
N SER A 102 -24.78 49.08 -13.17
CA SER A 102 -26.12 49.64 -13.33
C SER A 102 -26.55 50.66 -12.26
N GLY A 103 -25.70 50.96 -11.27
CA GLY A 103 -26.07 51.77 -10.09
C GLY A 103 -25.26 53.04 -9.91
N GLY A 104 -25.37 54.00 -10.83
CA GLY A 104 -24.73 55.32 -10.72
C GLY A 104 -25.17 56.12 -9.49
N THR A 105 -24.50 55.95 -8.35
CA THR A 105 -24.54 56.88 -7.18
C THR A 105 -23.27 56.77 -6.34
N ALA A 106 -22.10 57.00 -6.96
CA ALA A 106 -20.80 57.04 -6.27
C ALA A 106 -20.57 58.32 -5.41
N SER A 107 -21.63 59.03 -5.00
CA SER A 107 -21.54 60.38 -4.41
C SER A 107 -21.94 60.45 -2.92
N ALA A 108 -22.27 59.33 -2.27
CA ALA A 108 -22.56 59.30 -0.83
C ALA A 108 -21.30 58.97 -0.02
N VAL A 109 -20.73 59.98 0.63
CA VAL A 109 -19.57 59.87 1.54
C VAL A 109 -19.89 58.85 2.64
N GLY A 110 -19.21 57.69 2.61
CA GLY A 110 -19.37 56.59 3.58
C GLY A 110 -19.69 55.21 2.96
N ILE A 111 -20.27 55.16 1.76
CA ILE A 111 -20.65 53.89 1.10
C ILE A 111 -19.47 53.25 0.33
N GLY A 112 -18.45 54.04 -0.04
CA GLY A 112 -17.30 53.57 -0.82
C GLY A 112 -16.47 52.45 -0.16
N GLY A 113 -16.34 52.45 1.17
CA GLY A 113 -15.62 51.38 1.89
C GLY A 113 -16.35 50.04 1.85
N MET A 114 -17.68 50.04 1.98
CA MET A 114 -18.50 48.83 1.88
C MET A 114 -18.56 48.32 0.43
N LEU A 115 -18.64 49.22 -0.55
CA LEU A 115 -18.56 48.85 -1.97
C LEU A 115 -17.19 48.24 -2.32
N GLY A 116 -16.09 48.75 -1.76
CA GLY A 116 -14.77 48.17 -1.96
C GLY A 116 -14.63 46.76 -1.37
N MET A 117 -15.20 46.50 -0.20
CA MET A 117 -15.23 45.15 0.40
C MET A 117 -16.10 44.19 -0.41
N LEU A 118 -17.28 44.65 -0.86
CA LEU A 118 -18.15 43.87 -1.74
C LEU A 118 -17.46 43.54 -3.07
N GLN A 119 -16.78 44.53 -3.68
CA GLN A 119 -16.03 44.31 -4.91
C GLN A 119 -14.89 43.32 -4.70
N THR A 120 -14.16 43.40 -3.58
CA THR A 120 -13.12 42.42 -3.22
C THR A 120 -13.72 41.01 -3.10
N MET A 121 -14.86 40.87 -2.40
CA MET A 121 -15.55 39.59 -2.26
C MET A 121 -16.02 39.04 -3.61
N LEU A 122 -16.58 39.88 -4.48
CA LEU A 122 -17.01 39.49 -5.83
C LEU A 122 -15.82 39.07 -6.70
N THR A 123 -14.68 39.77 -6.60
CA THR A 123 -13.44 39.37 -7.28
C THR A 123 -12.94 38.02 -6.79
N LEU A 124 -12.96 37.77 -5.48
CA LEU A 124 -12.57 36.47 -4.92
C LEU A 124 -13.51 35.34 -5.37
N MET A 125 -14.82 35.60 -5.42
CA MET A 125 -15.81 34.66 -5.94
C MET A 125 -15.61 34.38 -7.43
N ALA A 126 -15.34 35.41 -8.24
CA ALA A 126 -15.08 35.27 -9.67
C ALA A 126 -13.80 34.46 -9.95
N GLN A 127 -12.80 34.53 -9.06
CA GLN A 127 -11.57 33.74 -9.17
C GLN A 127 -11.66 32.36 -8.51
N LEU A 128 -12.76 32.05 -7.82
CA LEU A 128 -12.84 30.85 -7.00
C LEU A 128 -12.79 29.58 -7.85
N ASP A 129 -13.34 29.55 -9.06
CA ASP A 129 -13.25 28.37 -9.93
C ASP A 129 -11.82 28.13 -10.42
N ASP A 130 -11.09 29.17 -10.81
CA ASP A 130 -9.66 29.06 -11.15
C ASP A 130 -8.82 28.62 -9.95
N LEU A 131 -9.11 29.16 -8.76
CA LEU A 131 -8.43 28.80 -7.52
C LEU A 131 -8.70 27.34 -7.14
N MET A 132 -9.94 26.87 -7.30
CA MET A 132 -10.33 25.47 -7.10
C MET A 132 -9.60 24.55 -8.09
N ARG A 133 -9.52 24.90 -9.37
CA ARG A 133 -8.76 24.11 -10.37
C ARG A 133 -7.27 24.08 -10.04
N LEU A 134 -6.68 25.20 -9.64
CA LEU A 134 -5.26 25.31 -9.29
C LEU A 134 -4.91 24.44 -8.08
N PHE A 135 -5.60 24.63 -6.95
CA PHE A 135 -5.33 23.86 -5.74
C PHE A 135 -5.76 22.40 -5.88
N GLY A 136 -6.84 22.13 -6.63
CA GLY A 136 -7.24 20.78 -6.96
C GLY A 136 -6.18 20.04 -7.76
N GLY A 137 -5.63 20.68 -8.81
CA GLY A 137 -4.52 20.14 -9.59
C GLY A 137 -3.26 19.91 -8.75
N LEU A 138 -2.92 20.85 -7.85
CA LEU A 138 -1.78 20.69 -6.94
C LEU A 138 -2.00 19.53 -5.96
N ALA A 139 -3.20 19.38 -5.40
CA ALA A 139 -3.55 18.26 -4.54
C ALA A 139 -3.47 16.92 -5.27
N LEU A 140 -3.88 16.85 -6.54
CA LEU A 140 -3.73 15.66 -7.38
C LEU A 140 -2.26 15.32 -7.67
N ALA A 141 -1.44 16.33 -7.99
CA ALA A 141 -0.01 16.13 -8.18
C ALA A 141 0.67 15.62 -6.90
N PHE A 142 0.32 16.21 -5.76
CA PHE A 142 0.79 15.76 -4.45
C PHE A 142 0.34 14.33 -4.15
N ALA A 143 -0.92 13.99 -4.39
CA ALA A 143 -1.44 12.63 -4.23
C ALA A 143 -0.68 11.62 -5.10
N ALA A 144 -0.41 11.96 -6.36
CA ALA A 144 0.36 11.11 -7.26
C ALA A 144 1.78 10.85 -6.74
N VAL A 145 2.45 11.88 -6.21
CA VAL A 145 3.78 11.74 -5.59
C VAL A 145 3.72 10.84 -4.36
N VAL A 146 2.80 11.10 -3.43
CA VAL A 146 2.70 10.34 -2.17
C VAL A 146 2.32 8.88 -2.44
N LEU A 147 1.35 8.63 -3.32
CA LEU A 147 0.96 7.28 -3.71
C LEU A 147 2.08 6.58 -4.50
N GLY A 148 2.82 7.31 -5.34
CA GLY A 148 3.99 6.80 -6.02
C GLY A 148 5.09 6.38 -5.05
N VAL A 149 5.37 7.20 -4.03
CA VAL A 149 6.29 6.87 -2.94
C VAL A 149 5.79 5.65 -2.17
N TYR A 150 4.50 5.59 -1.82
CA TYR A 150 3.90 4.43 -1.15
C TYR A 150 4.07 3.14 -1.95
N LEU A 151 3.83 3.19 -3.27
CA LEU A 151 4.02 2.04 -4.15
C LEU A 151 5.49 1.64 -4.28
N TRP A 152 6.40 2.61 -4.24
CA TRP A 152 7.85 2.36 -4.30
C TRP A 152 8.43 1.86 -2.99
N SER A 153 7.90 2.31 -1.85
CA SER A 153 8.33 1.91 -0.50
C SER A 153 7.67 0.62 -0.01
N ARG A 154 6.77 0.03 -0.80
CA ARG A 154 6.03 -1.18 -0.42
C ARG A 154 6.96 -2.39 -0.51
N ASP A 155 7.41 -2.86 0.64
CA ASP A 155 8.21 -4.08 0.74
C ASP A 155 7.28 -5.30 0.69
N ARG A 156 7.61 -6.26 -0.19
CA ARG A 156 7.00 -7.58 -0.16
C ARG A 156 7.60 -8.38 0.99
N LEU A 157 6.76 -8.95 1.83
CA LEU A 157 7.16 -9.71 3.00
C LEU A 157 6.72 -11.16 2.86
N LEU A 158 7.65 -12.08 3.06
CA LEU A 158 7.37 -13.50 3.21
C LEU A 158 7.07 -13.78 4.68
N VAL A 159 5.91 -14.33 4.99
CA VAL A 159 5.47 -14.60 6.36
C VAL A 159 5.40 -16.10 6.57
N VAL A 160 6.20 -16.61 7.49
CA VAL A 160 6.10 -18.00 7.95
C VAL A 160 5.13 -18.01 9.13
N ARG A 161 3.95 -18.60 8.94
CA ARG A 161 2.92 -18.66 9.98
C ARG A 161 3.23 -19.74 11.00
N VAL A 162 3.23 -19.37 12.28
CA VAL A 162 3.61 -20.27 13.37
C VAL A 162 2.41 -20.51 14.29
N ALA A 163 2.04 -21.78 14.46
CA ALA A 163 0.98 -22.20 15.36
C ALA A 163 1.36 -21.86 16.82
N GLY A 164 0.65 -20.91 17.42
CA GLY A 164 0.78 -20.57 18.84
C GLY A 164 1.97 -19.68 19.21
N ASP A 165 2.64 -19.08 18.23
CA ASP A 165 3.70 -18.08 18.42
C ASP A 165 3.54 -16.91 17.42
N ASP A 166 4.36 -15.87 17.54
CA ASP A 166 4.37 -14.75 16.60
C ASP A 166 4.92 -15.20 15.23
N ASP A 167 4.20 -14.82 14.17
CA ASP A 167 4.60 -15.06 12.79
C ASP A 167 5.99 -14.48 12.49
N ILE A 168 6.75 -15.21 11.67
CA ILE A 168 8.10 -14.79 11.29
C ILE A 168 8.06 -14.14 9.92
N GLU A 169 8.19 -12.83 9.91
CA GLU A 169 8.28 -12.06 8.68
C GLU A 169 9.71 -12.08 8.11
N LEU A 170 9.84 -12.07 6.79
CA LEU A 170 11.08 -12.04 6.02
C LEU A 170 10.90 -11.10 4.82
N THR A 171 11.99 -10.64 4.21
CA THR A 171 11.87 -9.96 2.90
C THR A 171 11.52 -11.02 1.86
N ALA A 172 10.44 -10.82 1.11
CA ALA A 172 10.07 -11.76 0.07
C ALA A 172 11.09 -11.72 -1.07
N PRO A 173 11.46 -12.87 -1.64
CA PRO A 173 12.26 -12.91 -2.86
C PRO A 173 11.45 -12.35 -4.04
N ASP A 174 12.14 -11.72 -5.00
CA ASP A 174 11.50 -11.22 -6.22
C ASP A 174 10.97 -12.35 -7.13
N ASP A 175 11.54 -13.55 -7.00
CA ASP A 175 11.20 -14.74 -7.78
C ASP A 175 10.19 -15.62 -7.03
N GLU A 176 8.99 -15.73 -7.59
CA GLU A 176 7.87 -16.50 -7.03
C GLU A 176 8.19 -18.00 -6.92
N SER A 177 9.04 -18.53 -7.81
CA SER A 177 9.48 -19.94 -7.75
C SER A 177 10.31 -20.27 -6.52
N VAL A 178 10.91 -19.26 -5.88
CA VAL A 178 11.64 -19.40 -4.62
C VAL A 178 10.67 -19.54 -3.46
N VAL A 179 9.55 -18.82 -3.49
CA VAL A 179 8.47 -18.93 -2.49
C VAL A 179 7.85 -20.32 -2.53
N GLU A 180 7.49 -20.81 -3.72
CA GLU A 180 6.95 -22.17 -3.90
C GLU A 180 7.92 -23.25 -3.39
N ARG A 181 9.23 -23.05 -3.57
CA ARG A 181 10.24 -23.97 -3.06
C ARG A 181 10.33 -23.97 -1.53
N ILE A 182 10.19 -22.81 -0.90
CA ILE A 182 10.13 -22.71 0.57
C ILE A 182 8.86 -23.40 1.08
N GLU A 183 7.71 -23.12 0.47
CA GLU A 183 6.43 -23.72 0.86
C GLU A 183 6.47 -25.25 0.72
N ALA A 184 6.95 -25.76 -0.41
CA ALA A 184 7.10 -27.19 -0.66
C ALA A 184 8.07 -27.89 0.33
N ALA A 185 9.11 -27.18 0.79
CA ALA A 185 10.05 -27.72 1.77
C ALA A 185 9.46 -27.71 3.20
N ILE A 186 8.65 -26.71 3.53
CA ILE A 186 8.07 -26.54 4.87
C ILE A 186 6.88 -27.48 5.09
N VAL A 187 6.01 -27.64 4.08
CA VAL A 187 4.82 -28.49 4.14
C VAL A 187 4.99 -29.69 3.19
N PRO A 188 5.44 -30.86 3.66
CA PRO A 188 5.50 -32.06 2.84
C PRO A 188 4.08 -32.46 2.41
N GLY A 189 3.73 -32.22 1.14
CA GLY A 189 2.42 -32.56 0.58
C GLY A 189 1.50 -31.38 0.25
N ALA A 190 1.99 -30.13 0.29
CA ALA A 190 1.29 -28.98 -0.30
C ALA A 190 1.17 -29.19 -1.83
N THR A 191 0.14 -29.91 -2.22
CA THR A 191 -0.35 -29.90 -3.60
C THR A 191 -0.89 -28.49 -3.82
N PRO A 192 -0.49 -27.76 -4.87
CA PRO A 192 -1.08 -26.46 -5.18
C PRO A 192 -2.60 -26.65 -5.18
N ALA A 193 -3.30 -25.87 -4.33
CA ALA A 193 -4.71 -26.02 -3.98
C ALA A 193 -5.51 -26.72 -5.09
N ALA A 194 -5.63 -28.04 -5.00
CA ALA A 194 -6.48 -28.80 -5.89
C ALA A 194 -7.90 -28.37 -5.56
N GLU A 195 -8.63 -28.03 -6.62
CA GLU A 195 -10.06 -27.70 -6.68
C GLU A 195 -10.86 -28.06 -5.42
N ASN A 196 -11.60 -27.05 -4.92
CA ASN A 196 -12.69 -27.19 -3.98
C ASN A 196 -13.41 -28.55 -4.12
N PRO A 197 -13.44 -29.40 -3.08
CA PRO A 197 -14.21 -30.65 -3.07
C PRO A 197 -15.73 -30.45 -3.25
N ASP A 198 -16.19 -29.21 -3.20
CA ASP A 198 -17.60 -28.81 -3.30
C ASP A 198 -18.05 -28.42 -4.70
N GLN A 199 -17.21 -28.58 -5.75
CA GLN A 199 -17.66 -28.38 -7.12
C GLN A 199 -18.40 -29.63 -7.62
N PRO A 200 -19.72 -29.59 -7.85
CA PRO A 200 -20.44 -30.73 -8.41
C PRO A 200 -19.88 -31.02 -9.80
N PRO A 201 -19.80 -32.30 -10.21
CA PRO A 201 -19.34 -32.64 -11.55
C PRO A 201 -20.17 -31.89 -12.60
N PRO A 202 -19.56 -31.36 -13.67
CA PRO A 202 -20.32 -30.75 -14.75
C PRO A 202 -21.27 -31.79 -15.33
N ASP A 203 -22.57 -31.45 -15.37
CA ASP A 203 -23.61 -32.27 -15.99
C ASP A 203 -23.23 -32.56 -17.45
N ASP A 204 -22.84 -33.79 -17.72
CA ASP A 204 -22.64 -34.30 -19.07
C ASP A 204 -24.01 -34.28 -19.80
N PRO A 205 -24.16 -33.59 -20.94
CA PRO A 205 -25.37 -33.71 -21.73
C PRO A 205 -25.41 -35.11 -22.35
N LEU A 206 -26.42 -35.89 -21.96
CA LEU A 206 -26.67 -37.23 -22.51
C LEU A 206 -26.87 -37.17 -24.04
N PRO A 207 -26.37 -38.17 -24.79
CA PRO A 207 -26.50 -38.26 -26.25
C PRO A 207 -27.92 -38.58 -26.74
#